data_AF-X0RTV2-F1
#
_entry.id   AF-X0RTV2-F1
#
_cell.length_a   1.000
_cell.length_b   1.000
_cell.length_c   1.000
_cell.angle_alpha   90.00
_cell.angle_beta   90.00
_cell.angle_gamma   90.00
#
_symmetry.space_group_name_H-M   'P 1'
#
loop_
_entity.id
_entity.type
_entity.pdbx_description
1 polymer ?
#
loop_
_entity_poly.entity_id
_entity_poly.type
_entity_poly.pdbx_seq_one_letter_code
_entity_poly.pdbx_strand_id
1 'polypeptide(L)'
;MYEIDDGVRVTGPGSLFKKNRKYGTSLAKLLPVIMNAEKWQIHAIIETTIGGEPRILDFNLDSKNNVALPIYKESLVHFDSEVEQRFYRDFKALDLGWEIVREPDVVKSGNYVVIPDFGFYKDGLKHYLEIVGFWTPEYLKKKISKLKDAEATITVAVNENLNCKKQDFLGDVIFYNNKIPMMDIVRILRDIEEKQIDKELHDLREINISQDIVSIQDMAKELHVSPKTLTRMEIPDYCVIGEQIVSKMFLEKVKEEIRSYQDYRKVEEILRNHNLTTLALEFMGYKVVWDGLHPTKVVEKKLEMKQV
;
A
#
# COMPACT_ATOMS: atom_id res chain seq x y z
N MET A 1 -19.54 -1.47 -15.92
CA MET A 1 -19.24 -0.02 -15.96
C MET A 1 -20.22 0.66 -15.05
N TYR A 2 -19.74 1.41 -14.07
CA TYR A 2 -20.62 2.12 -13.15
C TYR A 2 -20.08 3.53 -12.89
N GLU A 3 -20.97 4.44 -12.51
CA GLU A 3 -20.65 5.78 -12.05
C GLU A 3 -21.37 6.00 -10.72
N ILE A 4 -20.68 6.61 -9.77
CA ILE A 4 -21.23 6.95 -8.46
C ILE A 4 -21.31 8.47 -8.38
N ASP A 5 -22.51 8.97 -8.12
CA ASP A 5 -22.87 10.36 -7.86
C ASP A 5 -23.88 10.35 -6.69
N ASP A 6 -25.12 10.82 -6.87
CA ASP A 6 -26.24 10.64 -5.90
C ASP A 6 -26.78 9.18 -5.81
N GLY A 7 -26.20 8.26 -6.56
CA GLY A 7 -26.54 6.85 -6.62
C GLY A 7 -25.58 6.09 -7.55
N VAL A 8 -25.72 4.77 -7.61
CA VAL A 8 -24.88 3.92 -8.47
C VAL A 8 -25.56 3.72 -9.83
N ARG A 9 -25.04 4.35 -10.88
CA ARG A 9 -25.51 4.13 -12.26
C ARG A 9 -24.66 3.06 -12.92
N VAL A 10 -25.25 1.93 -13.30
CA VAL A 10 -24.54 0.85 -13.99
C VAL A 10 -24.94 0.80 -15.46
N THR A 11 -23.96 0.82 -16.36
CA THR A 11 -24.22 0.68 -17.81
C THR A 11 -24.74 -0.73 -18.10
N GLY A 12 -25.88 -0.81 -18.78
CA GLY A 12 -26.50 -2.09 -19.13
C GLY A 12 -25.76 -2.84 -20.26
N PRO A 13 -25.95 -4.17 -20.36
CA PRO A 13 -25.34 -5.00 -21.41
C PRO A 13 -25.76 -4.63 -22.83
N GLY A 14 -26.91 -3.96 -23.00
CA GLY A 14 -27.39 -3.49 -24.31
C GLY A 14 -26.63 -2.27 -24.85
N SER A 15 -26.04 -1.45 -23.99
CA SER A 15 -25.32 -0.23 -24.37
C SER A 15 -23.84 -0.46 -24.70
N LEU A 16 -23.30 -1.62 -24.31
CA LEU A 16 -21.95 -2.03 -24.68
C LEU A 16 -22.02 -2.74 -26.05
N PHE A 17 -21.32 -2.22 -27.05
CA PHE A 17 -21.31 -2.83 -28.39
C PHE A 17 -20.97 -4.32 -28.33
N LYS A 18 -21.79 -5.12 -29.05
CA LYS A 18 -21.88 -6.60 -29.05
C LYS A 18 -22.43 -7.19 -27.75
N LYS A 19 -23.50 -7.99 -27.89
CA LYS A 19 -24.18 -8.78 -26.86
C LYS A 19 -23.21 -9.57 -25.98
N ASN A 20 -22.70 -8.95 -24.92
CA ASN A 20 -21.79 -9.59 -23.99
C ASN A 20 -22.61 -10.34 -22.94
N ARG A 21 -23.09 -11.55 -23.31
CA ARG A 21 -23.80 -12.47 -22.38
C ARG A 21 -23.07 -12.60 -21.04
N LYS A 22 -21.73 -12.65 -21.07
CA LYS A 22 -20.88 -12.69 -19.86
C LYS A 22 -21.14 -11.50 -18.92
N TYR A 23 -21.13 -10.27 -19.44
CA TYR A 23 -21.39 -9.07 -18.64
C TYR A 23 -22.83 -9.02 -18.13
N GLY A 24 -23.80 -9.39 -18.98
CA GLY A 24 -25.21 -9.48 -18.57
C GLY A 24 -25.43 -10.47 -17.41
N THR A 25 -24.79 -11.64 -17.47
CA THR A 25 -24.85 -12.63 -16.37
C THR A 25 -24.19 -12.11 -15.10
N SER A 26 -23.05 -11.41 -15.19
CA SER A 26 -22.41 -10.80 -14.01
C SER A 26 -23.27 -9.67 -13.42
N LEU A 27 -23.88 -8.82 -14.24
CA LEU A 27 -24.78 -7.76 -13.78
C LEU A 27 -26.00 -8.33 -13.05
N ALA A 28 -26.56 -9.45 -13.53
CA ALA A 28 -27.68 -10.11 -12.87
C ALA A 28 -27.35 -10.61 -11.46
N LYS A 29 -26.07 -10.92 -11.17
CA LYS A 29 -25.62 -11.31 -9.82
C LYS A 29 -25.62 -10.15 -8.82
N LEU A 30 -25.63 -8.89 -9.28
CA LEU A 30 -25.69 -7.72 -8.42
C LEU A 30 -27.09 -7.50 -7.82
N LEU A 31 -28.15 -7.85 -8.58
CA LEU A 31 -29.53 -7.61 -8.17
C LEU A 31 -29.86 -8.23 -6.80
N PRO A 32 -29.56 -9.51 -6.52
CA PRO A 32 -29.84 -10.09 -5.20
C PRO A 32 -29.10 -9.39 -4.06
N VAL A 33 -27.90 -8.86 -4.31
CA VAL A 33 -27.10 -8.15 -3.30
C VAL A 33 -27.76 -6.82 -2.94
N ILE A 34 -28.18 -6.03 -3.93
CA ILE A 34 -28.89 -4.75 -3.72
C ILE A 34 -30.20 -5.00 -2.96
N MET A 35 -30.93 -6.05 -3.34
CA MET A 35 -32.25 -6.35 -2.80
C MET A 35 -32.23 -6.94 -1.38
N ASN A 36 -31.07 -7.38 -0.88
CA ASN A 36 -30.87 -7.77 0.51
C ASN A 36 -30.86 -6.57 1.49
N ALA A 37 -30.70 -5.34 0.99
CA ALA A 37 -30.75 -4.15 1.82
C ALA A 37 -32.20 -3.86 2.31
N GLU A 38 -32.35 -3.28 3.51
CA GLU A 38 -33.67 -2.93 4.06
C GLU A 38 -34.43 -1.91 3.19
N LYS A 39 -33.70 -1.00 2.53
CA LYS A 39 -34.24 0.02 1.64
C LYS A 39 -33.41 0.04 0.36
N TRP A 40 -34.08 -0.13 -0.77
CA TRP A 40 -33.45 -0.07 -2.08
C TRP A 40 -34.46 0.41 -3.14
N GLN A 41 -33.91 0.96 -4.23
CA GLN A 41 -34.64 1.35 -5.44
C GLN A 41 -33.74 1.08 -6.65
N ILE A 42 -34.31 0.51 -7.70
CA ILE A 42 -33.66 0.23 -8.97
C ILE A 42 -34.49 0.89 -10.07
N HIS A 43 -33.81 1.67 -10.90
CA HIS A 43 -34.34 2.24 -12.13
C HIS A 43 -33.53 1.70 -13.31
N ALA A 44 -34.22 1.25 -14.36
CA ALA A 44 -33.58 0.72 -15.55
C ALA A 44 -34.32 1.16 -16.81
N ILE A 45 -33.57 1.52 -17.84
CA ILE A 45 -34.08 1.79 -19.18
C ILE A 45 -33.83 0.54 -20.04
N ILE A 46 -34.90 -0.05 -20.56
CA ILE A 46 -34.86 -1.33 -21.28
C ILE A 46 -35.28 -1.13 -22.72
N GLU A 47 -34.38 -1.39 -23.65
CA GLU A 47 -34.70 -1.47 -25.08
C GLU A 47 -35.17 -2.89 -25.41
N THR A 48 -36.36 -3.02 -26.00
CA THR A 48 -36.97 -4.32 -26.35
C THR A 48 -37.79 -4.20 -27.64
N THR A 49 -38.35 -5.31 -28.12
CA THR A 49 -39.25 -5.34 -29.27
C THR A 49 -40.59 -5.91 -28.83
N ILE A 50 -41.67 -5.15 -29.04
CA ILE A 50 -43.03 -5.58 -28.71
C ILE A 50 -43.85 -5.52 -30.00
N GLY A 51 -44.41 -6.66 -30.41
CA GLY A 51 -45.20 -6.73 -31.65
C GLY A 51 -44.41 -6.47 -32.94
N GLY A 52 -43.09 -6.69 -32.92
CA GLY A 52 -42.21 -6.44 -34.08
C GLY A 52 -41.62 -5.02 -34.14
N GLU A 53 -42.05 -4.10 -33.26
CA GLU A 53 -41.56 -2.73 -33.22
C GLU A 53 -40.60 -2.50 -32.04
N PRO A 54 -39.48 -1.76 -32.24
CA PRO A 54 -38.57 -1.40 -31.16
C PRO A 54 -39.25 -0.43 -30.19
N ARG A 55 -39.06 -0.67 -28.89
CA ARG A 55 -39.58 0.16 -27.80
C ARG A 55 -38.52 0.33 -26.71
N ILE A 56 -38.56 1.50 -26.08
CA ILE A 56 -37.79 1.79 -24.88
C ILE A 56 -38.78 1.82 -23.71
N LEU A 57 -38.53 1.01 -22.70
CA LEU A 57 -39.33 0.91 -21.48
C LEU A 57 -38.57 1.49 -20.29
N ASP A 58 -39.30 2.16 -19.42
CA ASP A 58 -38.80 2.64 -18.13
C ASP A 58 -39.26 1.66 -17.04
N PHE A 59 -38.31 1.04 -16.34
CA PHE A 59 -38.55 0.05 -15.32
C PHE A 59 -38.13 0.59 -13.95
N ASN A 60 -39.06 0.57 -13.00
CA ASN A 60 -38.82 0.96 -11.61
C ASN A 60 -39.21 -0.17 -10.67
N LEU A 61 -38.35 -0.44 -9.70
CA LEU A 61 -38.60 -1.43 -8.67
C LEU A 61 -37.98 -0.97 -7.35
N ASP A 62 -38.69 -1.11 -6.24
CA ASP A 62 -38.24 -0.72 -4.91
C ASP A 62 -38.57 -1.76 -3.83
N SER A 63 -38.00 -1.55 -2.64
CA SER A 63 -38.22 -2.38 -1.44
C SER A 63 -39.69 -2.53 -0.98
N LYS A 64 -40.64 -1.72 -1.47
CA LYS A 64 -42.07 -1.85 -1.16
C LYS A 64 -42.79 -2.77 -2.14
N ASN A 65 -42.19 -3.05 -3.31
CA ASN A 65 -42.72 -4.03 -4.24
C ASN A 65 -42.53 -5.44 -3.64
N ASN A 66 -43.63 -6.11 -3.29
CA ASN A 66 -43.63 -7.44 -2.64
C ASN A 66 -43.28 -8.57 -3.63
N VAL A 67 -42.08 -8.51 -4.23
CA VAL A 67 -41.60 -9.50 -5.20
C VAL A 67 -40.80 -10.57 -4.44
N ALA A 68 -41.33 -11.79 -4.41
CA ALA A 68 -40.63 -12.93 -3.82
C ALA A 68 -39.40 -13.30 -4.68
N LEU A 69 -38.20 -13.05 -4.16
CA LEU A 69 -36.95 -13.25 -4.88
C LEU A 69 -35.95 -14.06 -4.06
N PRO A 70 -35.04 -14.79 -4.72
CA PRO A 70 -34.12 -15.70 -4.05
C PRO A 70 -33.17 -14.94 -3.11
N ILE A 71 -33.14 -15.37 -1.85
CA ILE A 71 -32.20 -14.86 -0.84
C ILE A 71 -30.80 -15.32 -1.22
N TYR A 72 -29.93 -14.37 -1.55
CA TYR A 72 -28.53 -14.66 -1.81
C TYR A 72 -27.77 -14.72 -0.48
N LYS A 73 -27.25 -15.90 -0.13
CA LYS A 73 -26.25 -16.04 0.92
C LYS A 73 -24.90 -15.67 0.32
N GLU A 74 -24.23 -14.71 0.95
CA GLU A 74 -22.87 -14.26 0.62
C GLU A 74 -21.97 -15.44 0.25
N SER A 75 -21.53 -15.48 -1.01
CA SER A 75 -20.45 -16.36 -1.42
C SER A 75 -19.13 -15.64 -1.17
N LEU A 76 -18.27 -16.28 -0.40
CA LEU A 76 -16.85 -16.01 -0.15
C LEU A 76 -16.21 -14.99 -1.10
N VAL A 77 -15.51 -14.00 -0.53
CA VAL A 77 -14.72 -12.97 -1.22
C VAL A 77 -13.91 -13.58 -2.38
N HIS A 78 -14.42 -13.46 -3.60
CA HIS A 78 -13.75 -13.94 -4.81
C HIS A 78 -12.94 -12.79 -5.41
N PHE A 79 -11.77 -13.09 -5.96
CA PHE A 79 -11.07 -12.15 -6.83
C PHE A 79 -11.79 -12.09 -8.17
N ASP A 80 -11.87 -10.91 -8.78
CA ASP A 80 -12.55 -10.73 -10.06
C ASP A 80 -11.70 -11.23 -11.23
N SER A 81 -10.38 -11.32 -11.03
CA SER A 81 -9.46 -11.90 -11.99
C SER A 81 -8.32 -12.73 -11.38
N GLU A 82 -7.80 -13.68 -12.18
CA GLU A 82 -6.56 -14.39 -11.84
C GLU A 82 -5.36 -13.44 -11.69
N VAL A 83 -5.40 -12.29 -12.37
CA VAL A 83 -4.36 -11.25 -12.32
C VAL A 83 -4.34 -10.61 -10.93
N GLU A 84 -5.49 -10.18 -10.42
CA GLU A 84 -5.63 -9.63 -9.07
C GLU A 84 -5.23 -10.64 -8.00
N GLN A 85 -5.71 -11.88 -8.11
CA GLN A 85 -5.39 -12.93 -7.14
C GLN A 85 -3.89 -13.20 -7.08
N ARG A 86 -3.26 -13.33 -8.25
CA ARG A 86 -1.80 -13.52 -8.36
C ARG A 86 -1.07 -12.32 -7.79
N PHE A 87 -1.49 -11.11 -8.13
CA PHE A 87 -0.86 -9.88 -7.64
C PHE A 87 -0.92 -9.79 -6.12
N TYR A 88 -2.09 -9.97 -5.52
CA TYR A 88 -2.27 -9.90 -4.06
C TYR A 88 -1.37 -10.90 -3.32
N ARG A 89 -1.34 -12.16 -3.79
CA ARG A 89 -0.49 -13.20 -3.21
C ARG A 89 0.99 -12.86 -3.37
N ASP A 90 1.42 -12.49 -4.57
CA ASP A 90 2.82 -12.19 -4.86
C ASP A 90 3.27 -10.95 -4.05
N PHE A 91 2.40 -9.95 -3.84
CA PHE A 91 2.69 -8.78 -3.01
C PHE A 91 2.84 -9.13 -1.53
N LYS A 92 1.90 -9.90 -0.97
CA LYS A 92 1.97 -10.36 0.43
C LYS A 92 3.25 -11.16 0.71
N ALA A 93 3.72 -11.94 -0.26
CA ALA A 93 4.94 -12.74 -0.11
C ALA A 93 6.23 -11.93 -0.04
N LEU A 94 6.24 -10.66 -0.48
CA LEU A 94 7.43 -9.80 -0.45
C LEU A 94 7.68 -9.12 0.89
N ASP A 95 6.68 -9.09 1.79
CA ASP A 95 6.77 -8.51 3.13
C ASP A 95 7.46 -7.13 3.18
N LEU A 96 6.96 -6.19 2.37
CA LEU A 96 7.56 -4.86 2.21
C LEU A 96 7.22 -3.89 3.37
N GLY A 97 6.54 -4.38 4.41
CA GLY A 97 5.96 -3.57 5.49
C GLY A 97 4.76 -2.72 5.06
N TRP A 98 4.26 -2.88 3.83
CA TRP A 98 3.01 -2.27 3.38
C TRP A 98 1.85 -3.23 3.62
N GLU A 99 0.79 -2.74 4.26
CA GLU A 99 -0.48 -3.44 4.30
C GLU A 99 -1.20 -3.28 2.96
N ILE A 100 -1.57 -4.40 2.35
CA ILE A 100 -2.42 -4.43 1.15
C ILE A 100 -3.84 -4.88 1.50
N VAL A 101 -4.81 -4.04 1.16
CA VAL A 101 -6.25 -4.25 1.33
C VAL A 101 -6.90 -4.33 -0.05
N ARG A 102 -7.81 -5.29 -0.21
CA ARG A 102 -8.65 -5.42 -1.42
C ARG A 102 -9.86 -4.55 -1.32
N GLU A 103 -10.31 -4.01 -2.45
CA GLU A 103 -11.51 -3.17 -2.55
C GLU A 103 -11.56 -2.19 -1.35
N PRO A 104 -10.48 -1.40 -1.18
CA PRO A 104 -10.35 -0.50 -0.04
C PRO A 104 -11.48 0.53 -0.01
N ASP A 105 -11.46 1.32 1.05
CA ASP A 105 -12.45 2.37 1.22
C ASP A 105 -12.45 3.38 0.06
N VAL A 106 -13.58 4.07 -0.04
CA VAL A 106 -13.93 4.92 -1.16
C VAL A 106 -12.97 6.11 -1.30
N VAL A 107 -12.44 6.34 -2.51
CA VAL A 107 -11.63 7.52 -2.83
C VAL A 107 -12.48 8.59 -3.51
N LYS A 108 -12.58 9.77 -2.89
CA LYS A 108 -13.26 10.93 -3.47
C LYS A 108 -12.43 11.52 -4.60
N SER A 109 -13.12 11.94 -5.66
CA SER A 109 -12.52 12.44 -6.89
C SER A 109 -13.40 13.51 -7.52
N GLY A 110 -13.25 14.76 -7.05
CA GLY A 110 -14.17 15.85 -7.36
C GLY A 110 -15.61 15.50 -6.93
N ASN A 111 -16.54 15.48 -7.88
CA ASN A 111 -17.93 15.06 -7.67
C ASN A 111 -18.14 13.54 -7.81
N TYR A 112 -17.09 12.79 -8.08
CA TYR A 112 -17.16 11.35 -8.29
C TYR A 112 -16.52 10.60 -7.13
N VAL A 113 -16.89 9.34 -7.07
CA VAL A 113 -16.31 8.37 -6.16
C VAL A 113 -15.65 7.27 -7.00
N VAL A 114 -14.45 6.87 -6.60
CA VAL A 114 -13.73 5.73 -7.17
C VAL A 114 -13.44 4.72 -6.07
N ILE A 115 -13.65 3.44 -6.39
CA ILE A 115 -13.26 2.31 -5.54
C ILE A 115 -12.13 1.60 -6.28
N PRO A 116 -10.87 1.75 -5.84
CA PRO A 116 -9.73 1.05 -6.41
C PRO A 116 -9.81 -0.46 -6.17
N ASP A 117 -9.05 -1.27 -6.91
CA ASP A 117 -8.96 -2.72 -6.65
C ASP A 117 -8.11 -3.02 -5.41
N PHE A 118 -7.05 -2.24 -5.19
CA PHE A 118 -6.14 -2.40 -4.05
C PHE A 118 -5.76 -1.06 -3.40
N GLY A 119 -5.65 -1.08 -2.07
CA GLY A 119 -5.08 -0.01 -1.26
C GLY A 119 -3.83 -0.50 -0.55
N PHE A 120 -2.80 0.36 -0.51
CA PHE A 120 -1.54 0.15 0.20
C PHE A 120 -1.42 1.17 1.32
N TYR A 121 -1.12 0.69 2.53
CA TYR A 121 -1.03 1.50 3.73
C TYR A 121 0.28 1.23 4.49
N LYS A 122 0.98 2.30 4.89
CA LYS A 122 2.20 2.22 5.71
C LYS A 122 2.51 3.55 6.36
N ASP A 123 2.72 3.59 7.68
CA ASP A 123 3.14 4.79 8.41
C ASP A 123 2.31 6.06 8.08
N GLY A 124 0.98 5.90 7.95
CA GLY A 124 0.06 6.99 7.56
C GLY A 124 -0.01 7.29 6.06
N LEU A 125 0.91 6.75 5.26
CA LEU A 125 0.88 6.82 3.80
C LEU A 125 -0.24 5.95 3.23
N LYS A 126 -0.85 6.46 2.16
CA LYS A 126 -1.90 5.77 1.39
C LYS A 126 -1.55 5.84 -0.09
N HIS A 127 -1.60 4.70 -0.75
CA HIS A 127 -1.49 4.61 -2.20
C HIS A 127 -2.50 3.60 -2.74
N TYR A 128 -2.99 3.80 -3.94
CA TYR A 128 -4.02 2.93 -4.50
C TYR A 128 -3.61 2.40 -5.87
N LEU A 129 -4.10 1.21 -6.21
CA LEU A 129 -3.91 0.59 -7.51
C LEU A 129 -5.26 0.18 -8.11
N GLU A 130 -5.44 0.57 -9.37
CA GLU A 130 -6.56 0.21 -10.21
C GLU A 130 -6.08 -0.66 -11.38
N ILE A 131 -6.71 -1.81 -11.60
CA ILE A 131 -6.36 -2.80 -12.62
C ILE A 131 -7.39 -2.75 -13.76
N VAL A 132 -6.89 -2.47 -14.95
CA VAL A 132 -7.66 -2.18 -16.15
C VAL A 132 -7.47 -3.33 -17.14
N GLY A 133 -8.38 -4.32 -17.08
CA GLY A 133 -8.32 -5.54 -17.89
C GLY A 133 -9.15 -5.54 -19.19
N PHE A 134 -10.29 -4.83 -19.24
CA PHE A 134 -11.22 -4.89 -20.38
C PHE A 134 -11.88 -3.54 -20.66
N TRP A 135 -11.28 -2.71 -21.52
CA TRP A 135 -11.83 -1.39 -21.80
C TRP A 135 -11.53 -0.89 -23.21
N THR A 136 -12.37 0.01 -23.73
CA THR A 136 -12.05 0.76 -24.96
C THR A 136 -11.14 1.94 -24.61
N PRO A 137 -10.26 2.38 -25.54
CA PRO A 137 -9.38 3.54 -25.31
C PRO A 137 -10.14 4.80 -24.89
N GLU A 138 -11.32 5.05 -25.47
CA GLU A 138 -12.15 6.23 -25.16
C GLU A 138 -12.71 6.17 -23.74
N TYR A 139 -13.11 4.98 -23.28
CA TYR A 139 -13.59 4.79 -21.92
C TYR A 139 -12.46 4.98 -20.91
N LEU A 140 -11.30 4.40 -21.20
CA LEU A 140 -10.16 4.48 -20.30
C LEU A 140 -9.68 5.93 -20.12
N LYS A 141 -9.69 6.73 -21.19
CA LYS A 141 -9.41 8.17 -21.13
C LYS A 141 -10.38 8.91 -20.20
N LYS A 142 -11.68 8.62 -20.25
CA LYS A 142 -12.69 9.21 -19.34
C LYS A 142 -12.50 8.78 -17.90
N LYS A 143 -12.19 7.50 -17.65
CA LYS A 143 -11.93 6.99 -16.30
C LYS A 143 -10.71 7.69 -15.70
N ILE A 144 -9.63 7.79 -16.47
CA ILE A 144 -8.38 8.41 -16.02
C ILE A 144 -8.50 9.92 -15.89
N SER A 145 -9.29 10.60 -16.72
CA SER A 145 -9.55 12.03 -16.49
C SER A 145 -10.22 12.28 -15.14
N LYS A 146 -11.09 11.38 -14.68
CA LYS A 146 -11.71 11.50 -13.35
C LYS A 146 -10.67 11.26 -12.26
N LEU A 147 -9.82 10.22 -12.38
CA LEU A 147 -8.76 9.92 -11.40
C LEU A 147 -7.78 11.08 -11.11
N LYS A 148 -7.66 12.06 -12.01
CA LYS A 148 -6.80 13.24 -11.80
C LYS A 148 -7.24 14.10 -10.61
N ASP A 149 -8.54 14.18 -10.39
CA ASP A 149 -9.12 14.99 -9.32
C ASP A 149 -9.29 14.17 -8.03
N ALA A 150 -8.72 12.96 -7.99
CA ALA A 150 -8.72 12.13 -6.79
C ALA A 150 -7.91 12.78 -5.67
N GLU A 151 -8.46 12.78 -4.46
CA GLU A 151 -7.77 13.30 -3.26
C GLU A 151 -6.56 12.45 -2.87
N ALA A 152 -6.40 11.27 -3.48
CA ALA A 152 -5.29 10.35 -3.22
C ALA A 152 -4.61 9.90 -4.50
N THR A 153 -3.33 9.52 -4.38
CA THR A 153 -2.52 9.03 -5.49
C THR A 153 -2.97 7.61 -5.90
N ILE A 154 -3.38 7.46 -7.15
CA ILE A 154 -3.82 6.19 -7.72
C ILE A 154 -2.90 5.83 -8.90
N THR A 155 -2.25 4.68 -8.84
CA THR A 155 -1.55 4.07 -9.99
C THR A 155 -2.54 3.24 -10.79
N VAL A 156 -2.45 3.30 -12.12
CA VAL A 156 -3.29 2.48 -13.01
C VAL A 156 -2.44 1.41 -13.69
N ALA A 157 -2.78 0.14 -13.49
CA ALA A 157 -2.22 -0.98 -14.23
C ALA A 157 -3.10 -1.30 -15.44
N VAL A 158 -2.59 -1.12 -16.65
CA VAL A 158 -3.33 -1.28 -17.91
C VAL A 158 -2.84 -2.50 -18.67
N ASN A 159 -3.77 -3.35 -19.12
CA ASN A 159 -3.44 -4.49 -19.96
C ASN A 159 -2.90 -4.00 -21.33
N GLU A 160 -1.70 -4.44 -21.71
CA GLU A 160 -1.02 -4.08 -22.96
C GLU A 160 -1.85 -4.37 -24.22
N ASN A 161 -2.74 -5.36 -24.14
CA ASN A 161 -3.59 -5.76 -25.26
C ASN A 161 -4.69 -4.73 -25.60
N LEU A 162 -4.85 -3.66 -24.80
CA LEU A 162 -5.86 -2.62 -25.01
C LEU A 162 -5.43 -1.50 -25.98
N ASN A 163 -4.29 -1.64 -26.68
CA ASN A 163 -3.78 -0.68 -27.68
C ASN A 163 -3.69 0.78 -27.17
N CYS A 164 -3.44 0.97 -25.87
CA CYS A 164 -3.28 2.29 -25.26
C CYS A 164 -1.79 2.62 -25.05
N LYS A 165 -1.42 3.90 -25.13
CA LYS A 165 -0.05 4.37 -24.90
C LYS A 165 0.05 5.10 -23.56
N LYS A 166 1.25 5.13 -22.96
CA LYS A 166 1.48 5.86 -21.69
C LYS A 166 1.04 7.33 -21.76
N GLN A 167 1.22 7.94 -22.93
CA GLN A 167 0.86 9.34 -23.21
C GLN A 167 -0.66 9.59 -23.24
N ASP A 168 -1.47 8.55 -23.37
CA ASP A 168 -2.92 8.65 -23.26
C ASP A 168 -3.38 8.89 -21.81
N PHE A 169 -2.44 8.82 -20.86
CA PHE A 169 -2.71 8.83 -19.43
C PHE A 169 -1.96 9.95 -18.72
N LEU A 170 -2.56 10.43 -17.64
CA LEU A 170 -2.00 11.47 -16.78
C LEU A 170 -1.82 10.84 -15.40
N GLY A 171 -0.56 10.71 -14.96
CA GLY A 171 -0.18 10.00 -13.73
C GLY A 171 0.67 8.75 -13.98
N ASP A 172 0.89 7.98 -12.92
CA ASP A 172 1.67 6.73 -12.97
C ASP A 172 0.84 5.60 -13.58
N VAL A 173 1.27 5.16 -14.77
CA VAL A 173 0.68 4.02 -15.47
C VAL A 173 1.71 2.93 -15.65
N ILE A 174 1.29 1.73 -15.27
CA ILE A 174 2.02 0.49 -15.45
C ILE A 174 1.30 -0.31 -16.53
N PHE A 175 2.06 -0.83 -17.49
CA PHE A 175 1.53 -1.76 -18.47
C PHE A 175 1.80 -3.19 -18.02
N TYR A 176 0.84 -4.08 -18.25
CA TYR A 176 0.98 -5.47 -17.90
C TYR A 176 0.43 -6.41 -18.98
N ASN A 177 1.01 -7.60 -19.06
CA ASN A 177 0.50 -8.70 -19.88
C ASN A 177 0.39 -9.97 -19.02
N ASN A 178 -0.84 -10.39 -18.72
CA ASN A 178 -1.19 -11.50 -17.82
C ASN A 178 -0.68 -11.39 -16.36
N LYS A 179 0.35 -10.59 -16.08
CA LYS A 179 0.92 -10.37 -14.75
C LYS A 179 1.37 -8.92 -14.59
N ILE A 180 0.95 -8.29 -13.49
CA ILE A 180 1.38 -6.95 -13.10
C ILE A 180 2.88 -6.98 -12.72
N PRO A 181 3.71 -6.09 -13.28
CA PRO A 181 5.13 -6.05 -12.97
C PRO A 181 5.36 -5.55 -11.53
N MET A 182 5.61 -6.50 -10.64
CA MET A 182 5.75 -6.22 -9.21
C MET A 182 6.86 -5.21 -8.89
N MET A 183 7.97 -5.26 -9.62
CA MET A 183 9.09 -4.33 -9.43
C MET A 183 8.72 -2.87 -9.67
N ASP A 184 7.78 -2.61 -10.59
CA ASP A 184 7.32 -1.24 -10.83
C ASP A 184 6.48 -0.72 -9.67
N ILE A 185 5.62 -1.57 -9.10
CA ILE A 185 4.86 -1.24 -7.88
C ILE A 185 5.79 -0.99 -6.70
N VAL A 186 6.79 -1.85 -6.49
CA VAL A 186 7.78 -1.67 -5.42
C VAL A 186 8.54 -0.35 -5.59
N ARG A 187 8.92 0.00 -6.82
CA ARG A 187 9.60 1.27 -7.10
C ARG A 187 8.70 2.46 -6.75
N ILE A 188 7.44 2.45 -7.19
CA ILE A 188 6.49 3.54 -6.89
C ILE A 188 6.30 3.69 -5.37
N LEU A 189 6.05 2.60 -4.65
CA LEU A 189 5.87 2.65 -3.19
C LEU A 189 7.12 3.16 -2.48
N ARG A 190 8.32 2.75 -2.93
CA ARG A 190 9.58 3.29 -2.41
C ARG A 190 9.72 4.78 -2.69
N ASP A 191 9.46 5.24 -3.90
CA ASP A 191 9.54 6.66 -4.26
C ASP A 191 8.57 7.51 -3.41
N ILE A 192 7.41 6.96 -3.03
CA ILE A 192 6.46 7.60 -2.10
C ILE A 192 7.05 7.66 -0.69
N GLU A 193 7.63 6.57 -0.16
CA GLU A 193 8.30 6.57 1.14
C GLU A 193 9.44 7.60 1.19
N GLU A 194 10.32 7.61 0.17
CA GLU A 194 11.48 8.50 0.10
C GLU A 194 11.07 9.98 0.10
N LYS A 195 10.06 10.35 -0.71
CA LYS A 195 9.54 11.72 -0.73
C LYS A 195 8.95 12.14 0.62
N GLN A 196 8.28 11.23 1.31
CA GLN A 196 7.74 11.51 2.64
C GLN A 196 8.87 11.72 3.65
N ILE A 197 9.89 10.87 3.64
CA ILE A 197 11.06 10.99 4.52
C ILE A 197 11.77 12.32 4.28
N ASP A 198 12.02 12.70 3.02
CA ASP A 198 12.68 13.97 2.68
C ASP A 198 11.88 15.18 3.19
N LYS A 199 10.55 15.11 3.10
CA LYS A 199 9.66 16.14 3.62
C LYS A 199 9.71 16.21 5.15
N GLU A 200 9.61 15.07 5.82
CA GLU A 200 9.68 15.00 7.29
C GLU A 200 11.03 15.50 7.82
N LEU A 201 12.14 15.11 7.17
CA LEU A 201 13.48 15.61 7.50
C LEU A 201 13.61 17.12 7.30
N HIS A 202 12.95 17.69 6.29
CA HIS A 202 12.95 19.14 6.08
C HIS A 202 12.15 19.88 7.16
N ASP A 203 11.02 19.31 7.58
CA ASP A 203 10.11 19.92 8.54
C ASP A 203 10.63 19.78 10.00
N LEU A 204 11.33 18.69 10.31
CA LEU A 204 11.98 18.45 11.60
C LEU A 204 13.28 19.25 11.74
N ARG A 205 13.31 20.23 12.66
CA ARG A 205 14.49 21.07 12.89
C ARG A 205 15.38 20.59 14.04
N GLU A 206 14.78 20.23 15.17
CA GLU A 206 15.51 19.79 16.37
C GLU A 206 14.66 18.75 17.12
N ILE A 207 15.30 17.72 17.67
CA ILE A 207 14.67 16.74 18.55
C ILE A 207 15.34 16.86 19.91
N ASN A 208 14.54 16.98 20.97
CA ASN A 208 15.04 17.00 22.33
C ASN A 208 14.90 15.60 22.95
N ILE A 209 16.04 14.95 23.18
CA ILE A 209 16.11 13.63 23.81
C ILE A 209 16.82 13.78 25.15
N SER A 210 16.19 13.30 26.22
CA SER A 210 16.72 13.37 27.58
C SER A 210 17.14 12.02 28.16
N GLN A 211 16.73 10.92 27.52
CA GLN A 211 16.99 9.56 28.00
C GLN A 211 18.24 8.99 27.32
N ASP A 212 18.95 8.11 28.03
CA ASP A 212 20.15 7.46 27.49
C ASP A 212 19.85 6.53 26.29
N ILE A 213 18.67 5.90 26.29
CA ILE A 213 18.20 4.99 25.24
C ILE A 213 16.72 5.29 24.98
N VAL A 214 16.36 5.48 23.71
CA VAL A 214 14.97 5.64 23.26
C VAL A 214 14.68 4.69 22.10
N SER A 215 13.48 4.13 22.09
CA SER A 215 12.95 3.34 20.97
C SER A 215 12.62 4.25 19.78
N ILE A 216 13.12 3.91 18.58
CA ILE A 216 12.79 4.65 17.35
C ILE A 216 11.28 4.63 17.10
N GLN A 217 10.63 3.50 17.36
CA GLN A 217 9.19 3.36 17.14
C GLN A 217 8.36 4.29 18.02
N ASP A 218 8.76 4.46 19.28
CA ASP A 218 8.02 5.30 20.22
C ASP A 218 8.27 6.79 19.94
N MET A 219 9.51 7.14 19.62
CA MET A 219 9.85 8.51 19.22
C MET A 219 9.19 8.91 17.90
N ALA A 220 9.13 8.00 16.92
CA ALA A 220 8.46 8.25 15.64
C ALA A 220 6.97 8.54 15.84
N LYS A 221 6.31 7.82 16.76
CA LYS A 221 4.91 8.08 17.12
C LYS A 221 4.72 9.43 17.81
N GLU A 222 5.61 9.78 18.73
CA GLU A 222 5.55 11.06 19.45
C GLU A 222 5.73 12.25 18.50
N LEU A 223 6.63 12.12 17.52
CA LEU A 223 6.91 13.15 16.53
C LEU A 223 5.99 13.11 15.30
N HIS A 224 5.09 12.11 15.22
CA HIS A 224 4.22 11.87 14.07
C HIS A 224 4.96 11.75 12.72
N VAL A 225 6.10 11.06 12.72
CA VAL A 225 6.94 10.82 11.53
C VAL A 225 7.17 9.33 11.30
N SER A 226 7.69 8.96 10.14
CA SER A 226 8.05 7.57 9.87
C SER A 226 9.28 7.13 10.70
N PRO A 227 9.35 5.87 11.19
CA PRO A 227 10.54 5.35 11.87
C PRO A 227 11.82 5.48 11.03
N LYS A 228 11.70 5.34 9.70
CA LYS A 228 12.83 5.49 8.78
C LYS A 228 13.40 6.90 8.75
N THR A 229 12.58 7.93 8.95
CA THR A 229 13.04 9.32 9.04
C THR A 229 14.05 9.48 10.17
N LEU A 230 13.75 8.94 11.35
CA LEU A 230 14.67 8.99 12.49
C LEU A 230 15.95 8.20 12.24
N THR A 231 15.90 7.10 11.47
CA THR A 231 17.12 6.34 11.12
C THR A 231 18.10 7.08 10.22
N ARG A 232 17.62 8.09 9.48
CA ARG A 232 18.44 8.90 8.56
C ARG A 232 18.79 10.27 9.10
N MET A 233 18.13 10.68 10.18
CA MET A 233 18.36 11.97 10.80
C MET A 233 19.68 11.97 11.55
N GLU A 234 20.46 13.04 11.38
CA GLU A 234 21.60 13.30 12.25
C GLU A 234 21.09 13.93 13.56
N ILE A 235 21.27 13.22 14.67
CA ILE A 235 20.87 13.69 15.99
C ILE A 235 22.14 14.04 16.77
N PRO A 236 22.37 15.32 17.12
CA PRO A 236 23.51 15.72 17.94
C PRO A 236 23.57 14.90 19.23
N ASP A 237 24.76 14.51 19.69
CA ASP A 237 24.97 13.73 20.91
C ASP A 237 24.34 12.32 20.99
N TYR A 238 23.62 11.87 19.95
CA TYR A 238 23.03 10.54 19.88
C TYR A 238 23.50 9.76 18.64
N CYS A 239 23.36 8.43 18.71
CA CYS A 239 23.63 7.49 17.63
C CYS A 239 22.41 6.61 17.41
N VAL A 240 22.03 6.38 16.15
CA VAL A 240 21.00 5.40 15.81
C VAL A 240 21.65 4.02 15.68
N ILE A 241 21.20 3.05 16.50
CA ILE A 241 21.74 1.70 16.58
C ILE A 241 20.57 0.70 16.47
N GLY A 242 20.42 0.08 15.29
CA GLY A 242 19.29 -0.80 15.03
C GLY A 242 17.96 -0.05 15.16
N GLU A 243 17.12 -0.47 16.12
CA GLU A 243 15.81 0.15 16.41
C GLU A 243 15.85 1.15 17.59
N GLN A 244 17.05 1.54 18.05
CA GLN A 244 17.25 2.41 19.20
C GLN A 244 18.03 3.67 18.84
N ILE A 245 17.72 4.78 19.54
CA ILE A 245 18.52 6.00 19.58
C ILE A 245 19.24 6.01 20.93
N VAL A 246 20.57 6.06 20.91
CA VAL A 246 21.41 5.87 22.10
C VAL A 246 22.35 7.06 22.27
N SER A 247 22.44 7.58 23.50
CA SER A 247 23.33 8.69 23.85
C SER A 247 24.80 8.31 23.66
N LYS A 248 25.58 9.17 23.01
CA LYS A 248 27.04 9.01 22.86
C LYS A 248 27.75 8.97 24.21
N MET A 249 27.28 9.77 25.17
CA MET A 249 27.82 9.76 26.53
C MET A 249 27.55 8.41 27.23
N PHE A 250 26.36 7.86 27.05
CA PHE A 250 26.03 6.53 27.58
C PHE A 250 26.87 5.43 26.93
N LEU A 251 27.08 5.48 25.62
CA LEU A 251 27.95 4.55 24.91
C LEU A 251 29.39 4.58 25.43
N GLU A 252 29.96 5.75 25.68
CA GLU A 252 31.32 5.84 26.24
C GLU A 252 31.40 5.27 27.67
N LYS A 253 30.33 5.42 28.47
CA LYS A 253 30.26 4.77 29.80
C LYS A 253 30.26 3.25 29.70
N VAL A 254 29.43 2.69 28.81
CA VAL A 254 29.37 1.23 28.59
C VAL A 254 30.68 0.72 27.98
N LYS A 255 31.30 1.50 27.10
CA LYS A 255 32.60 1.19 26.49
C LYS A 255 33.70 1.01 27.52
N GLU A 256 33.82 1.90 28.50
CA GLU A 256 34.82 1.74 29.58
C GLU A 256 34.53 0.51 30.46
N GLU A 257 33.26 0.14 30.65
CA GLU A 257 32.88 -1.07 31.39
C GLU A 257 33.31 -2.35 30.64
N ILE A 258 33.11 -2.40 29.33
CA ILE A 258 33.45 -3.59 28.52
C ILE A 258 34.94 -3.68 28.17
N ARG A 259 35.71 -2.59 28.32
CA ARG A 259 37.12 -2.50 27.91
C ARG A 259 38.03 -3.59 28.49
N SER A 260 37.73 -4.05 29.70
CA SER A 260 38.50 -5.11 30.38
C SER A 260 38.16 -6.53 29.90
N TYR A 261 37.18 -6.68 29.00
CA TYR A 261 36.65 -7.97 28.57
C TYR A 261 36.90 -8.21 27.08
N GLN A 262 37.43 -9.39 26.74
CA GLN A 262 37.58 -9.85 25.36
C GLN A 262 36.65 -11.00 25.01
N ASP A 263 36.03 -11.63 26.00
CA ASP A 263 35.10 -12.75 25.81
C ASP A 263 33.75 -12.21 25.32
N TYR A 264 33.32 -12.67 24.14
CA TYR A 264 32.07 -12.23 23.52
C TYR A 264 30.86 -12.44 24.44
N ARG A 265 30.75 -13.58 25.14
CA ARG A 265 29.56 -13.88 25.96
C ARG A 265 29.42 -12.92 27.13
N LYS A 266 30.55 -12.56 27.75
CA LYS A 266 30.55 -11.58 28.85
C LYS A 266 30.17 -10.19 28.35
N VAL A 267 30.71 -9.78 27.20
CA VAL A 267 30.39 -8.47 26.60
C VAL A 267 28.92 -8.42 26.20
N GLU A 268 28.39 -9.47 25.57
CA GLU A 268 26.97 -9.58 25.20
C GLU A 268 26.05 -9.48 26.42
N GLU A 269 26.42 -10.13 27.54
CA GLU A 269 25.67 -10.04 28.79
C GLU A 269 25.67 -8.62 29.37
N ILE A 270 26.81 -7.93 29.38
CA ILE A 270 26.90 -6.53 29.83
C ILE A 270 26.03 -5.63 28.95
N LEU A 271 26.10 -5.77 27.62
CA LEU A 271 25.27 -4.99 26.71
C LEU A 271 23.78 -5.24 26.95
N ARG A 272 23.38 -6.50 27.13
CA ARG A 272 21.99 -6.87 27.41
C ARG A 272 21.50 -6.27 28.74
N ASN A 273 22.35 -6.22 29.77
CA ASN A 273 22.01 -5.60 31.06
C ASN A 273 21.77 -4.08 30.93
N HIS A 274 22.40 -3.45 29.94
CA HIS A 274 22.19 -2.05 29.57
C HIS A 274 21.14 -1.84 28.47
N ASN A 275 20.35 -2.88 28.13
CA ASN A 275 19.36 -2.85 27.04
C ASN A 275 19.94 -2.49 25.65
N LEU A 276 21.22 -2.81 25.43
CA LEU A 276 21.90 -2.65 24.15
C LEU A 276 22.04 -3.98 23.42
N THR A 277 22.05 -3.91 22.10
CA THR A 277 22.39 -5.04 21.23
C THR A 277 23.87 -5.03 20.88
N THR A 278 24.37 -6.15 20.35
CA THR A 278 25.76 -6.27 19.88
C THR A 278 26.10 -5.34 18.71
N LEU A 279 25.10 -4.75 18.05
CA LEU A 279 25.28 -3.69 17.06
C LEU A 279 25.97 -2.46 17.65
N ALA A 280 25.80 -2.19 18.96
CA ALA A 280 26.43 -1.06 19.63
C ALA A 280 27.96 -1.14 19.64
N LEU A 281 28.53 -2.35 19.53
CA LEU A 281 29.99 -2.56 19.51
C LEU A 281 30.66 -1.79 18.37
N GLU A 282 30.01 -1.72 17.21
CA GLU A 282 30.55 -0.99 16.06
C GLU A 282 30.70 0.51 16.36
N PHE A 283 29.72 1.09 17.04
CA PHE A 283 29.70 2.50 17.44
C PHE A 283 30.67 2.81 18.59
N MET A 284 31.00 1.81 19.40
CA MET A 284 32.04 1.90 20.44
C MET A 284 33.46 1.62 19.91
N GLY A 285 33.61 1.32 18.61
CA GLY A 285 34.91 1.06 17.99
C GLY A 285 35.42 -0.38 18.16
N TYR A 286 34.56 -1.33 18.47
CA TYR A 286 34.89 -2.75 18.56
C TYR A 286 34.44 -3.53 17.32
N LYS A 287 35.03 -4.70 17.12
CA LYS A 287 34.58 -5.72 16.16
C LYS A 287 34.49 -7.08 16.83
N VAL A 288 33.54 -7.88 16.39
CA VAL A 288 33.39 -9.28 16.82
C VAL A 288 34.29 -10.16 15.95
N VAL A 289 35.06 -11.03 16.59
CA VAL A 289 35.87 -12.07 15.97
C VAL A 289 35.04 -13.36 15.95
N TRP A 290 34.92 -13.93 14.76
CA TRP A 290 34.13 -15.13 14.52
C TRP A 290 35.05 -16.33 14.27
N ASP A 291 34.66 -17.48 14.81
CA ASP A 291 35.20 -18.79 14.46
C ASP A 291 34.06 -19.61 13.82
N GLY A 292 34.09 -19.72 12.49
CA GLY A 292 32.94 -20.21 11.72
C GLY A 292 31.68 -19.37 11.96
N LEU A 293 30.63 -20.00 12.48
CA LEU A 293 29.34 -19.36 12.81
C LEU A 293 29.24 -18.92 14.28
N HIS A 294 30.32 -19.05 15.06
CA HIS A 294 30.32 -18.75 16.49
C HIS A 294 31.14 -17.49 16.79
N PRO A 295 30.52 -16.47 17.40
CA PRO A 295 31.25 -15.30 17.87
C PRO A 295 32.09 -15.69 19.09
N THR A 296 33.39 -15.38 19.07
CA THR A 296 34.34 -15.84 20.09
C THR A 296 34.88 -14.69 20.93
N LYS A 297 35.31 -13.60 20.30
CA LYS A 297 35.97 -12.49 20.99
C LYS A 297 35.49 -11.14 20.48
N VAL A 298 35.68 -10.12 21.30
CA VAL A 298 35.49 -8.72 20.94
C VAL A 298 36.85 -8.04 21.02
N VAL A 299 37.22 -7.32 19.95
CA VAL A 299 38.52 -6.63 19.84
C VAL A 299 38.33 -5.20 19.34
N GLU A 300 39.15 -4.27 19.79
CA GLU A 300 39.14 -2.89 19.28
C GLU A 300 39.49 -2.87 17.79
N LYS A 301 38.77 -2.06 17.01
CA LYS A 301 39.11 -1.76 15.62
C LYS A 301 40.43 -0.98 15.64
N LYS A 302 41.51 -1.59 15.16
CA LYS A 302 42.74 -0.85 14.84
C LYS A 302 42.40 0.11 13.70
N LEU A 303 42.62 1.42 13.92
CA LEU A 303 42.65 2.41 12.85
C LEU A 303 43.78 2.02 11.88
N GLU A 304 43.45 1.37 10.77
CA GLU A 304 44.36 1.29 9.65
C GLU A 304 44.48 2.71 9.08
N MET A 305 45.55 3.41 9.48
CA MET A 305 46.00 4.57 8.73
C MET A 305 46.30 4.07 7.32
N LYS A 306 45.41 4.36 6.37
CA LYS A 306 45.77 4.30 4.94
C LYS A 306 46.93 5.26 4.76
N GLN A 307 48.13 4.71 4.62
CA GLN A 307 49.27 5.46 4.10
C GLN A 307 48.87 5.95 2.70
N VAL A 308 48.87 7.28 2.56
CA VAL A 308 48.65 8.02 1.30
C VAL A 308 49.77 7.67 0.32
#